data_AF-A0A060NHS2-F1
#
_entry.id   AF-A0A060NHS2-F1
#
_cell.length_a   1.000
_cell.length_b   1.000
_cell.length_c   1.000
_cell.angle_alpha   90.00
_cell.angle_beta   90.00
_cell.angle_gamma   90.00
#
_symmetry.space_group_name_H-M   'P 1'
#
loop_
_entity.id
_entity.type
_entity.pdbx_description
1 polymer ?
#
loop_
_entity_poly.entity_id
_entity_poly.type
_entity_poly.pdbx_seq_one_letter_code
_entity_poly.pdbx_strand_id
1 'polypeptide(L)'
;MMQAEPIRQAYQAARAKGLRARDAAEHIGLSEGAALAAHLGRHEQPTRSVALRPDWLALLKALQACGPLLALTRNRSVVHEKTGVYEKLSAHNEVGLALGKEIDLRLFFKQWHAGLAVTELNADADKPASSSLQFFDRYGVAVHKIFLRDSSDRAAWNAVLEQWQDRQAAAPVFEPPAAIEPKGAEPTVDAAAFAQAWSEMSDVHQFFPLLREHGVERQHGLRLVEGRFTRRVAHASVRQTLMEAAFDNTPIMAFVGSSGCIQIHSGPIKRVEPLEMRGQLWLNVLDPGFNLHLREDHIGAVWVVEKPSSDGTITSLEVFDQHGELMALFFGARKPGQPELTAWRHLLEHLTGVEEGSLS
;
A
#
# COMPACT_ATOMS: atom_id res chain seq x y z
N MET A 1 -18.22 -8.57 25.55
CA MET A 1 -16.86 -8.17 25.12
C MET A 1 -15.91 -9.25 25.60
N MET A 2 -15.17 -9.92 24.71
CA MET A 2 -14.11 -10.84 25.14
C MET A 2 -13.13 -10.07 26.04
N GLN A 3 -12.74 -10.66 27.17
CA GLN A 3 -11.69 -10.10 28.02
C GLN A 3 -10.37 -10.08 27.21
N ALA A 4 -9.52 -9.07 27.44
CA ALA A 4 -8.29 -8.87 26.65
C ALA A 4 -7.33 -10.06 26.71
N GLU A 5 -7.31 -10.81 27.82
CA GLU A 5 -6.37 -11.92 28.03
C GLU A 5 -6.60 -13.11 27.07
N PRO A 6 -7.81 -13.65 26.90
CA PRO A 6 -8.11 -14.63 25.86
C PRO A 6 -7.65 -14.22 24.45
N ILE A 7 -7.84 -12.95 24.07
CA ILE A 7 -7.44 -12.43 22.76
C ILE A 7 -5.91 -12.50 22.62
N ARG A 8 -5.17 -12.05 23.64
CA ARG A 8 -3.71 -12.09 23.64
C ARG A 8 -3.21 -13.52 23.52
N GLN A 9 -3.74 -14.45 24.30
CA GLN A 9 -3.32 -15.86 24.29
C GLN A 9 -3.55 -16.50 22.92
N ALA A 10 -4.74 -16.32 22.34
CA ALA A 10 -5.06 -16.85 21.01
C ALA A 10 -4.18 -16.22 19.91
N TYR A 11 -3.96 -14.90 19.97
CA TYR A 11 -3.07 -14.19 19.06
C TYR A 11 -1.63 -14.73 19.14
N GLN A 12 -1.08 -14.86 20.35
CA GLN A 12 0.29 -15.36 20.53
C GLN A 12 0.43 -16.83 20.09
N ALA A 13 -0.57 -17.67 20.36
CA ALA A 13 -0.59 -19.04 19.86
C ALA A 13 -0.57 -19.10 18.32
N ALA A 14 -1.27 -18.19 17.64
CA ALA A 14 -1.22 -18.07 16.19
C ALA A 14 0.15 -17.57 15.68
N ARG A 15 0.73 -16.56 16.35
CA ARG A 15 2.09 -16.06 16.06
C ARG A 15 3.15 -17.15 16.22
N ALA A 16 3.05 -17.98 17.25
CA ALA A 16 3.96 -19.10 17.50
C ALA A 16 3.91 -20.18 16.41
N LYS A 17 2.80 -20.30 15.66
CA LYS A 17 2.70 -21.16 14.46
C LYS A 17 3.36 -20.55 13.21
N GLY A 18 3.97 -19.37 13.34
CA GLY A 18 4.61 -18.64 12.25
C GLY A 18 3.66 -17.79 11.41
N LEU A 19 2.43 -17.55 11.87
CA LEU A 19 1.53 -16.60 11.21
C LEU A 19 2.04 -15.17 11.40
N ARG A 20 1.92 -14.35 10.36
CA ARG A 20 2.21 -12.91 10.45
C ARG A 20 1.14 -12.21 11.28
N ALA A 21 1.42 -11.00 11.76
CA ALA A 21 0.53 -10.25 12.65
C ALA A 21 -0.92 -10.14 12.14
N ARG A 22 -1.08 -9.86 10.85
CA ARG A 22 -2.38 -9.84 10.15
C ARG A 22 -3.07 -11.19 10.20
N ASP A 23 -2.40 -12.22 9.67
CA ASP A 23 -2.99 -13.57 9.54
C ASP A 23 -3.33 -14.15 10.92
N ALA A 24 -2.54 -13.82 11.94
CA ALA A 24 -2.82 -14.19 13.33
C ALA A 24 -4.09 -13.52 13.88
N ALA A 25 -4.33 -12.24 13.55
CA ALA A 25 -5.56 -11.54 13.92
C ALA A 25 -6.77 -12.10 13.18
N GLU A 26 -6.65 -12.32 11.87
CA GLU A 26 -7.71 -12.92 11.04
C GLU A 26 -8.04 -14.36 11.51
N HIS A 27 -7.03 -15.14 11.90
CA HIS A 27 -7.20 -16.50 12.44
C HIS A 27 -8.06 -16.55 13.71
N ILE A 28 -8.04 -15.50 14.53
CA ILE A 28 -8.86 -15.38 15.74
C ILE A 28 -10.14 -14.57 15.53
N GLY A 29 -10.48 -14.24 14.28
CA GLY A 29 -11.69 -13.53 13.91
C GLY A 29 -11.70 -12.04 14.27
N LEU A 30 -10.53 -11.40 14.39
CA LEU A 30 -10.40 -9.98 14.73
C LEU A 30 -9.67 -9.21 13.64
N SER A 31 -9.92 -7.89 13.58
CA SER A 31 -9.07 -6.99 12.79
C SER A 31 -7.69 -6.87 13.45
N GLU A 32 -6.68 -6.53 12.66
CA GLU A 32 -5.30 -6.39 13.13
C GLU A 32 -5.19 -5.32 14.23
N GLY A 33 -5.89 -4.19 14.05
CA GLY A 33 -5.99 -3.13 15.05
C GLY A 33 -6.63 -3.62 16.34
N ALA A 34 -7.73 -4.38 16.28
CA ALA A 34 -8.40 -4.90 17.47
C ALA A 34 -7.53 -5.90 18.24
N ALA A 35 -6.82 -6.79 17.51
CA ALA A 35 -5.89 -7.73 18.13
C ALA A 35 -4.74 -6.99 18.84
N LEU A 36 -4.17 -5.95 18.23
CA LEU A 36 -3.10 -5.17 18.83
C LEU A 36 -3.59 -4.24 19.95
N ALA A 37 -4.83 -3.73 19.89
CA ALA A 37 -5.45 -2.96 20.96
C ALA A 37 -5.69 -3.83 22.21
N ALA A 38 -5.91 -5.13 22.07
CA ALA A 38 -5.95 -6.03 23.22
C ALA A 38 -4.60 -6.10 23.97
N HIS A 39 -3.48 -5.78 23.31
CA HIS A 39 -2.14 -5.75 23.91
C HIS A 39 -1.78 -4.38 24.53
N LEU A 40 -2.76 -3.48 24.70
CA LEU A 40 -2.53 -2.22 25.42
C LEU A 40 -2.32 -2.48 26.92
N GLY A 41 -1.43 -1.71 27.54
CA GLY A 41 -1.19 -1.72 28.98
C GLY A 41 -0.16 -2.75 29.45
N ARG A 42 -0.15 -3.06 30.74
CA ARG A 42 0.85 -3.95 31.35
C ARG A 42 0.36 -5.40 31.37
N HIS A 43 1.12 -6.29 30.75
CA HIS A 43 0.96 -7.74 30.79
C HIS A 43 2.27 -8.43 30.33
N GLU A 44 2.34 -9.75 30.47
CA GLU A 44 3.60 -10.51 30.28
C GLU A 44 3.78 -11.11 28.88
N GLN A 45 2.89 -10.81 27.94
CA GLN A 45 2.93 -11.41 26.60
C GLN A 45 4.07 -10.79 25.74
N PRO A 46 4.59 -11.54 24.74
CA PRO A 46 5.69 -11.08 23.88
C PRO A 46 5.37 -9.83 23.06
N THR A 47 4.14 -9.67 22.57
CA THR A 47 3.68 -8.45 21.92
C THR A 47 3.13 -7.49 22.96
N ARG A 48 3.50 -6.22 22.86
CA ARG A 48 2.99 -5.13 23.72
C ARG A 48 2.66 -3.93 22.86
N SER A 49 1.64 -3.18 23.24
CA SER A 49 1.30 -1.94 22.55
C SER A 49 1.00 -0.80 23.52
N VAL A 50 1.22 0.42 23.04
CA VAL A 50 0.84 1.68 23.71
C VAL A 50 0.17 2.56 22.67
N ALA A 51 -0.90 3.24 23.04
CA ALA A 51 -1.57 4.16 22.13
C ALA A 51 -0.68 5.35 21.79
N LEU A 52 -0.89 5.93 20.61
CA LEU A 52 -0.22 7.15 20.15
C LEU A 52 -1.21 8.31 20.18
N ARG A 53 -0.73 9.51 20.50
CA ARG A 53 -1.53 10.73 20.41
C ARG A 53 -1.89 11.05 18.95
N PRO A 54 -3.13 11.50 18.64
CA PRO A 54 -3.65 11.65 17.28
C PRO A 54 -3.22 12.93 16.55
N ASP A 55 -1.97 13.34 16.67
CA ASP A 55 -1.37 14.39 15.82
C ASP A 55 -0.39 13.73 14.84
N TRP A 56 -0.96 13.10 13.81
CA TRP A 56 -0.24 12.23 12.89
C TRP A 56 0.85 12.97 12.12
N LEU A 57 0.59 14.20 11.66
CA LEU A 57 1.57 14.96 10.89
C LEU A 57 2.77 15.35 11.76
N ALA A 58 2.54 15.85 12.98
CA ALA A 58 3.64 16.23 13.87
C ALA A 58 4.45 15.01 14.32
N LEU A 59 3.78 13.88 14.58
CA LEU A 59 4.44 12.62 14.88
C LEU A 59 5.33 12.17 13.72
N LEU A 60 4.80 12.13 12.49
CA LEU A 60 5.58 11.72 11.32
C LEU A 60 6.75 12.65 11.04
N LYS A 61 6.61 13.97 11.27
CA LYS A 61 7.72 14.93 11.18
C LYS A 61 8.82 14.66 12.21
N ALA A 62 8.45 14.25 13.42
CA ALA A 62 9.42 13.94 14.47
C ALA A 62 10.32 12.75 14.11
N LEU A 63 9.85 11.85 13.24
CA LEU A 63 10.62 10.68 12.77
C LEU A 63 11.83 11.05 11.89
N GLN A 64 11.92 12.28 11.39
CA GLN A 64 13.09 12.70 10.60
C GLN A 64 14.41 12.49 11.38
N ALA A 65 14.39 12.73 12.69
CA ALA A 65 15.56 12.58 13.55
C ALA A 65 16.00 11.12 13.75
N CYS A 66 15.12 10.16 13.50
CA CYS A 66 15.43 8.72 13.61
C CYS A 66 16.30 8.21 12.47
N GLY A 67 16.54 9.01 11.42
CA GLY A 67 17.25 8.56 10.23
C GLY A 67 16.45 7.51 9.44
N PRO A 68 17.11 6.54 8.78
CA PRO A 68 16.43 5.57 7.94
C PRO A 68 15.52 4.64 8.75
N LEU A 69 14.24 4.59 8.38
CA LEU A 69 13.20 3.71 8.93
C LEU A 69 12.59 2.88 7.79
N LEU A 70 11.92 1.77 8.12
CA LEU A 70 11.14 1.02 7.13
C LEU A 70 9.69 1.50 7.11
N ALA A 71 9.27 2.07 6.00
CA ALA A 71 7.88 2.35 5.67
C ALA A 71 7.23 1.12 5.04
N LEU A 72 6.08 0.69 5.56
CA LEU A 72 5.29 -0.41 5.03
C LEU A 72 3.84 0.04 4.81
N THR A 73 3.40 -0.01 3.56
CA THR A 73 2.01 0.16 3.15
C THR A 73 1.58 -1.03 2.32
N ARG A 74 0.32 -1.45 2.48
CA ARG A 74 -0.19 -2.62 1.77
C ARG A 74 -1.70 -2.52 1.53
N ASN A 75 -2.17 -3.29 0.57
CA ASN A 75 -3.57 -3.72 0.47
C ASN A 75 -3.66 -5.24 0.72
N ARG A 76 -4.77 -5.87 0.31
CA ARG A 76 -4.98 -7.30 0.48
C ARG A 76 -3.95 -8.14 -0.28
N SER A 77 -3.48 -7.66 -1.43
CA SER A 77 -2.80 -8.47 -2.44
C SER A 77 -1.35 -8.03 -2.70
N VAL A 78 -0.96 -6.84 -2.22
CA VAL A 78 0.40 -6.29 -2.42
C VAL A 78 0.92 -5.67 -1.13
N VAL A 79 2.16 -6.00 -0.77
CA VAL A 79 2.93 -5.34 0.30
C VAL A 79 4.05 -4.52 -0.32
N HIS A 80 4.18 -3.26 0.07
CA HIS A 80 5.24 -2.34 -0.35
C HIS A 80 6.05 -1.91 0.86
N GLU A 81 7.34 -2.22 0.83
CA GLU A 81 8.29 -1.87 1.89
C GLU A 81 9.39 -0.97 1.32
N LYS A 82 9.62 0.18 1.94
CA LYS A 82 10.65 1.14 1.50
C LYS A 82 11.43 1.62 2.71
N THR A 83 12.77 1.52 2.64
CA THR A 83 13.64 2.07 3.70
C THR A 83 14.07 3.48 3.33
N GLY A 84 13.93 4.42 4.25
CA GLY A 84 14.30 5.81 4.00
C GLY A 84 14.03 6.72 5.19
N VAL A 85 14.39 8.00 5.04
CA VAL A 85 14.15 9.04 6.06
C VAL A 85 12.80 9.69 5.83
N TYR A 86 12.01 9.89 6.89
CA TYR A 86 10.77 10.65 6.86
C TYR A 86 11.10 12.15 6.82
N GLU A 87 11.27 12.70 5.62
CA GLU A 87 11.64 14.10 5.40
C GLU A 87 10.62 14.80 4.48
N LYS A 88 10.69 16.15 4.45
CA LYS A 88 9.84 16.98 3.58
C LYS A 88 8.34 16.69 3.74
N LEU A 89 7.91 16.43 4.98
CA LEU A 89 6.51 16.24 5.28
C LEU A 89 5.76 17.57 5.31
N SER A 90 4.66 17.63 4.58
CA SER A 90 3.74 18.77 4.56
C SER A 90 2.30 18.26 4.59
N ALA A 91 1.36 19.14 4.87
CA ALA A 91 -0.05 18.84 4.72
C ALA A 91 -0.79 20.07 4.24
N HIS A 92 -1.83 19.82 3.45
CA HIS A 92 -2.83 20.81 3.08
C HIS A 92 -4.20 20.19 3.37
N ASN A 93 -4.96 20.81 4.28
CA ASN A 93 -6.16 20.22 4.88
C ASN A 93 -5.87 18.82 5.46
N GLU A 94 -6.71 17.82 5.19
CA GLU A 94 -6.57 16.45 5.68
C GLU A 94 -5.63 15.58 4.81
N VAL A 95 -4.97 16.17 3.81
CA VAL A 95 -4.06 15.46 2.90
C VAL A 95 -2.62 15.82 3.22
N GLY A 96 -1.86 14.82 3.67
CA GLY A 96 -0.43 14.91 3.91
C GLY A 96 0.40 14.40 2.74
N LEU A 97 1.60 14.91 2.60
CA LEU A 97 2.61 14.48 1.63
C LEU A 97 3.92 14.22 2.37
N ALA A 98 4.62 13.16 2.01
CA ALA A 98 6.06 13.03 2.25
C ALA A 98 6.73 12.97 0.89
N LEU A 99 7.59 13.93 0.58
CA LEU A 99 8.26 14.05 -0.73
C LEU A 99 9.78 13.90 -0.58
N GLY A 100 10.18 12.96 0.27
CA GLY A 100 11.58 12.62 0.50
C GLY A 100 12.18 11.89 -0.69
N LYS A 101 13.52 11.75 -0.70
CA LYS A 101 14.20 11.02 -1.78
C LYS A 101 13.76 9.56 -1.85
N GLU A 102 13.62 8.91 -0.69
CA GLU A 102 13.27 7.49 -0.59
C GLU A 102 11.82 7.28 -0.15
N ILE A 103 11.37 8.01 0.89
CA ILE A 103 10.00 7.94 1.40
C ILE A 103 9.13 8.95 0.63
N ASP A 104 8.38 8.43 -0.33
CA ASP A 104 7.37 9.18 -1.09
C ASP A 104 5.96 8.63 -0.76
N LEU A 105 5.15 9.47 -0.11
CA LEU A 105 3.84 9.10 0.41
C LEU A 105 2.77 10.14 0.02
N ARG A 106 1.55 9.64 -0.24
CA ARG A 106 0.30 10.41 -0.14
C ARG A 106 -0.46 9.92 1.08
N LEU A 107 -0.83 10.81 1.98
CA LEU A 107 -1.42 10.50 3.28
C LEU A 107 -2.82 11.10 3.35
N PHE A 108 -3.83 10.29 3.66
CA PHE A 108 -5.21 10.72 3.79
C PHE A 108 -5.63 10.61 5.25
N PHE A 109 -5.32 11.62 6.06
CA PHE A 109 -5.43 11.54 7.52
C PHE A 109 -6.87 11.32 8.02
N LYS A 110 -7.88 11.66 7.22
CA LYS A 110 -9.30 11.33 7.52
C LYS A 110 -9.54 9.84 7.76
N GLN A 111 -8.71 8.98 7.15
CA GLN A 111 -8.82 7.52 7.24
C GLN A 111 -8.01 6.95 8.40
N TRP A 112 -7.24 7.78 9.12
CA TRP A 112 -6.39 7.37 10.23
C TRP A 112 -7.16 7.50 11.54
N HIS A 113 -7.57 6.35 12.08
CA HIS A 113 -8.41 6.27 13.28
C HIS A 113 -7.58 6.07 14.55
N ALA A 114 -6.61 5.16 14.52
CA ALA A 114 -5.81 4.81 15.68
C ALA A 114 -4.34 4.60 15.31
N GLY A 115 -3.44 4.97 16.23
CA GLY A 115 -2.01 4.70 16.14
C GLY A 115 -1.52 3.95 17.38
N LEU A 116 -0.71 2.92 17.19
CA LEU A 116 -0.12 2.11 18.25
C LEU A 116 1.40 2.04 18.10
N ALA A 117 2.14 2.34 19.17
CA ALA A 117 3.52 1.93 19.31
C ALA A 117 3.53 0.45 19.72
N VAL A 118 4.11 -0.41 18.90
CA VAL A 118 4.13 -1.86 19.11
C VAL A 118 5.56 -2.32 19.34
N THR A 119 5.76 -3.09 20.41
CA THR A 119 6.99 -3.81 20.70
C THR A 119 6.72 -5.31 20.61
N GLU A 120 7.55 -6.04 19.89
CA GLU A 120 7.50 -7.50 19.82
C GLU A 120 8.84 -8.06 20.30
N LEU A 121 8.81 -8.80 21.41
CA LEU A 121 9.99 -9.51 21.90
C LEU A 121 10.38 -10.61 20.91
N ASN A 122 11.69 -10.73 20.67
CA ASN A 122 12.21 -11.86 19.91
C ASN A 122 12.14 -13.15 20.74
N ALA A 123 11.90 -14.28 20.06
CA ALA A 123 11.97 -15.59 20.71
C ALA A 123 13.39 -15.91 21.20
N ASP A 124 14.39 -15.37 20.50
CA ASP A 124 15.78 -15.32 20.90
C ASP A 124 16.02 -14.06 21.73
N ALA A 125 16.28 -14.23 23.04
CA ALA A 125 16.44 -13.13 23.98
C ALA A 125 17.68 -12.27 23.70
N ASP A 126 18.66 -12.79 22.94
CA ASP A 126 19.85 -12.06 22.55
C ASP A 126 19.61 -11.11 21.36
N LYS A 127 18.45 -11.23 20.68
CA LYS A 127 18.06 -10.33 19.59
C LYS A 127 17.20 -9.18 20.11
N PRO A 128 17.45 -7.95 19.65
CA PRO A 128 16.69 -6.79 20.10
C PRO A 128 15.22 -6.94 19.72
N ALA A 129 14.31 -6.53 20.60
CA ALA A 129 12.89 -6.50 20.29
C ALA A 129 12.60 -5.64 19.05
N SER A 130 11.66 -6.08 18.23
CA SER A 130 11.14 -5.26 17.14
C SER A 130 10.34 -4.11 17.71
N SER A 131 10.51 -2.91 17.16
CA SER A 131 9.76 -1.72 17.54
C SER A 131 9.16 -1.06 16.30
N SER A 132 7.87 -0.74 16.37
CA SER A 132 7.14 -0.15 15.25
C SER A 132 6.06 0.82 15.69
N LEU A 133 5.69 1.72 14.79
CA LEU A 133 4.48 2.53 14.86
C LEU A 133 3.52 1.97 13.82
N GLN A 134 2.30 1.63 14.23
CA GLN A 134 1.30 1.02 13.35
C GLN A 134 0.00 1.81 13.42
N PHE A 135 -0.52 2.18 12.25
CA PHE A 135 -1.69 3.02 12.09
C PHE A 135 -2.83 2.24 11.43
N PHE A 136 -4.05 2.48 11.89
CA PHE A 136 -5.23 1.71 11.51
C PHE A 136 -6.40 2.63 11.16
N ASP A 137 -7.28 2.17 10.29
CA ASP A 137 -8.56 2.82 10.01
C ASP A 137 -9.65 2.46 11.04
N ARG A 138 -10.85 3.01 10.87
CA ARG A 138 -11.99 2.81 11.79
C ARG A 138 -12.42 1.35 11.95
N TYR A 139 -12.07 0.49 11.00
CA TYR A 139 -12.37 -0.96 11.02
C TYR A 139 -11.20 -1.79 11.60
N GLY A 140 -10.08 -1.14 11.93
CA GLY A 140 -8.88 -1.78 12.44
C GLY A 140 -8.03 -2.43 11.35
N VAL A 141 -8.21 -2.03 10.09
CA VAL A 141 -7.35 -2.44 8.99
C VAL A 141 -6.11 -1.56 8.97
N ALA A 142 -4.93 -2.17 8.76
CA ALA A 142 -3.67 -1.45 8.75
C ALA A 142 -3.60 -0.45 7.58
N VAL A 143 -3.34 0.81 7.91
CA VAL A 143 -3.17 1.93 6.97
C VAL A 143 -1.70 2.10 6.60
N HIS A 144 -0.82 2.19 7.59
CA HIS A 144 0.62 2.38 7.39
C HIS A 144 1.37 1.85 8.61
N LYS A 145 2.60 1.38 8.40
CA LYS A 145 3.48 0.92 9.48
C LYS A 145 4.89 1.43 9.28
N ILE A 146 5.57 1.68 10.39
CA ILE A 146 6.92 2.21 10.43
C ILE A 146 7.74 1.35 11.38
N PHE A 147 8.78 0.70 10.89
CA PHE A 147 9.64 -0.15 11.71
C PHE A 147 11.01 0.46 11.89
N LEU A 148 11.51 0.35 13.12
CA LEU A 148 12.90 0.63 13.43
C LEU A 148 13.81 -0.37 12.70
N ARG A 149 14.91 0.12 12.12
CA ARG A 149 15.95 -0.69 11.47
C ARG A 149 17.26 -0.56 12.24
N ASP A 150 18.21 -1.44 11.93
CA ASP A 150 19.54 -1.39 12.53
C ASP A 150 20.31 -0.10 12.17
N SER A 151 20.00 0.48 11.00
CA SER A 151 20.56 1.74 10.53
C SER A 151 19.89 2.99 11.15
N SER A 152 18.84 2.83 11.95
CA SER A 152 18.12 3.95 12.56
C SER A 152 18.83 4.48 13.81
N ASP A 153 18.63 5.75 14.12
CA ASP A 153 18.99 6.32 15.42
C ASP A 153 17.98 5.87 16.49
N ARG A 154 18.41 4.92 17.32
CA ARG A 154 17.60 4.34 18.40
C ARG A 154 17.31 5.33 19.53
N ALA A 155 18.22 6.26 19.81
CA ALA A 155 18.00 7.26 20.86
C ALA A 155 16.93 8.25 20.42
N ALA A 156 17.00 8.72 19.17
CA ALA A 156 15.97 9.57 18.57
C ALA A 156 14.62 8.84 18.49
N TRP A 157 14.61 7.56 18.10
CA TRP A 157 13.39 6.75 18.10
C TRP A 157 12.74 6.66 19.48
N ASN A 158 13.53 6.39 20.52
CA ASN A 158 13.02 6.32 21.89
C ASN A 158 12.49 7.67 22.36
N ALA A 159 13.14 8.79 21.98
CA ALA A 159 12.64 10.13 22.28
C ALA A 159 11.28 10.41 21.60
N VAL A 160 11.09 9.97 20.35
CA VAL A 160 9.80 10.04 19.66
C VAL A 160 8.75 9.19 20.39
N LEU A 161 9.08 7.96 20.77
CA LEU A 161 8.16 7.10 21.52
C LEU A 161 7.73 7.74 22.85
N GLU A 162 8.68 8.27 23.62
CA GLU A 162 8.36 8.92 24.91
C GLU A 162 7.51 10.18 24.70
N GLN A 163 7.79 10.95 23.65
CA GLN A 163 7.02 12.12 23.32
C GLN A 163 5.58 11.77 22.94
N TRP A 164 5.36 10.75 22.12
CA TRP A 164 4.09 10.53 21.40
C TRP A 164 3.19 9.44 21.97
N GLN A 165 3.70 8.58 22.84
CA GLN A 165 2.89 7.57 23.52
C GLN A 165 1.89 8.23 24.48
N ASP A 166 0.67 7.72 24.49
CA ASP A 166 -0.34 7.99 25.50
C ASP A 166 -0.60 6.72 26.30
N ARG A 167 -0.03 6.67 27.50
CA ARG A 167 -0.15 5.52 28.42
C ARG A 167 -1.45 5.52 29.21
N GLN A 168 -2.21 6.62 29.16
CA GLN A 168 -3.48 6.78 29.87
C GLN A 168 -4.69 6.64 28.93
N ALA A 169 -4.47 6.70 27.62
CA ALA A 169 -5.50 6.48 26.62
C ALA A 169 -6.21 5.13 26.82
N ALA A 170 -7.53 5.15 26.65
CA ALA A 170 -8.33 3.95 26.52
C ALA A 170 -7.95 3.19 25.24
N ALA A 171 -8.21 1.88 25.22
CA ALA A 171 -8.04 1.09 24.02
C ALA A 171 -8.92 1.65 22.88
N PRO A 172 -8.38 1.82 21.66
CA PRO A 172 -9.18 2.27 20.54
C PRO A 172 -10.29 1.26 20.25
N VAL A 173 -11.49 1.77 19.99
CA VAL A 173 -12.63 0.96 19.59
C VAL A 173 -12.69 0.92 18.08
N PHE A 174 -12.77 -0.29 17.51
CA PHE A 174 -12.91 -0.50 16.08
C PHE A 174 -14.32 -0.97 15.76
N GLU A 175 -14.83 -0.51 14.63
CA GLU A 175 -16.11 -0.95 14.11
C GLU A 175 -15.99 -2.33 13.46
N PRO A 176 -17.08 -3.11 13.41
CA PRO A 176 -17.13 -4.31 12.59
C PRO A 176 -16.75 -3.97 11.14
N PRO A 177 -16.09 -4.89 10.40
CA PRO A 177 -15.81 -4.68 8.99
C PRO A 177 -17.08 -4.27 8.26
N ALA A 178 -16.98 -3.24 7.42
CA ALA A 178 -18.09 -2.87 6.55
C ALA A 178 -18.52 -4.10 5.73
N ALA A 179 -19.83 -4.33 5.64
CA ALA A 179 -20.35 -5.35 4.75
C ALA A 179 -19.87 -5.03 3.33
N ILE A 180 -19.34 -6.04 2.63
CA ILE A 180 -19.04 -5.90 1.20
C ILE A 180 -20.41 -5.81 0.53
N GLU A 181 -20.82 -4.60 0.16
CA GLU A 181 -22.01 -4.44 -0.65
C GLU A 181 -21.77 -5.14 -2.00
N PRO A 182 -22.72 -5.95 -2.50
CA PRO A 182 -22.62 -6.49 -3.84
C PRO A 182 -22.38 -5.32 -4.80
N LYS A 183 -21.42 -5.46 -5.72
CA LYS A 183 -21.28 -4.49 -6.80
C LYS A 183 -22.63 -4.41 -7.51
N GLY A 184 -23.29 -3.25 -7.38
CA GLY A 184 -24.55 -2.98 -8.06
C GLY A 184 -24.37 -3.06 -9.58
N ALA A 185 -25.48 -3.02 -10.32
CA ALA A 185 -25.40 -2.88 -11.77
C ALA A 185 -24.55 -1.66 -12.14
N GLU A 186 -23.68 -1.83 -13.12
CA GLU A 186 -22.87 -0.73 -13.63
C GLU A 186 -23.80 0.38 -14.14
N PRO A 187 -23.60 1.64 -13.72
CA PRO A 187 -24.45 2.73 -14.17
C PRO A 187 -24.34 2.87 -15.68
N THR A 188 -25.43 3.22 -16.37
CA THR A 188 -25.32 3.58 -17.78
C THR A 188 -24.61 4.93 -17.90
N VAL A 189 -23.43 4.93 -18.50
CA VAL A 189 -22.60 6.12 -18.72
C VAL A 189 -22.52 6.42 -20.21
N ASP A 190 -22.58 7.69 -20.59
CA ASP A 190 -22.27 8.13 -21.95
C ASP A 190 -20.77 7.94 -22.22
N ALA A 191 -20.43 6.82 -22.87
CA ALA A 191 -19.06 6.46 -23.19
C ALA A 191 -18.37 7.50 -24.10
N ALA A 192 -19.13 8.15 -25.00
CA ALA A 192 -18.58 9.14 -25.91
C ALA A 192 -18.22 10.43 -25.17
N ALA A 193 -19.11 10.91 -24.29
CA ALA A 193 -18.84 12.05 -23.43
C ALA A 193 -17.66 11.78 -22.48
N PHE A 194 -17.63 10.60 -21.85
CA PHE A 194 -16.53 10.19 -20.97
C PHE A 194 -15.19 10.11 -21.72
N ALA A 195 -15.16 9.53 -22.92
CA ALA A 195 -13.97 9.48 -23.76
C ALA A 195 -13.51 10.87 -24.22
N GLN A 196 -14.45 11.79 -24.47
CA GLN A 196 -14.12 13.17 -24.80
C GLN A 196 -13.47 13.89 -23.61
N ALA A 197 -14.08 13.82 -22.42
CA ALA A 197 -13.52 14.38 -21.19
C ALA A 197 -12.13 13.79 -20.88
N TRP A 198 -11.94 12.48 -21.11
CA TRP A 198 -10.63 11.83 -20.95
C TRP A 198 -9.58 12.44 -21.88
N SER A 199 -9.95 12.72 -23.13
CA SER A 199 -9.03 13.29 -24.13
C SER A 199 -8.60 14.72 -23.83
N GLU A 200 -9.39 15.45 -23.04
CA GLU A 200 -9.15 16.85 -22.65
C GLU A 200 -8.33 16.97 -21.36
N MET A 201 -7.96 15.85 -20.73
CA MET A 201 -7.10 15.88 -19.55
C MET A 201 -5.74 16.53 -19.86
N SER A 202 -5.33 17.41 -18.95
CA SER A 202 -4.04 18.10 -18.98
C SER A 202 -3.16 17.72 -17.79
N ASP A 203 -3.72 17.04 -16.79
CA ASP A 203 -3.00 16.48 -15.66
C ASP A 203 -3.60 15.12 -15.29
N VAL A 204 -2.75 14.11 -15.08
CA VAL A 204 -3.17 12.77 -14.64
C VAL A 204 -3.96 12.78 -13.33
N HIS A 205 -3.79 13.80 -12.48
CA HIS A 205 -4.56 13.96 -11.25
C HIS A 205 -6.04 14.36 -11.50
N GLN A 206 -6.39 14.81 -12.71
CA GLN A 206 -7.78 15.08 -13.12
C GLN A 206 -8.59 13.79 -13.33
N PHE A 207 -7.92 12.64 -13.48
CA PHE A 207 -8.60 11.37 -13.71
C PHE A 207 -9.59 11.00 -12.58
N PHE A 208 -9.22 11.24 -11.32
CA PHE A 208 -10.09 10.91 -10.20
C PHE A 208 -11.33 11.83 -10.08
N PRO A 209 -11.20 13.16 -10.21
CA PRO A 209 -12.35 14.04 -10.40
C PRO A 209 -13.24 13.64 -11.58
N LEU A 210 -12.66 13.28 -12.72
CA LEU A 210 -13.40 12.86 -13.92
C LEU A 210 -14.25 11.60 -13.67
N LEU A 211 -13.68 10.58 -13.02
CA LEU A 211 -14.44 9.38 -12.61
C LEU A 211 -15.64 9.74 -11.73
N ARG A 212 -15.47 10.67 -10.77
CA ARG A 212 -16.54 11.12 -9.89
C ARG A 212 -17.64 11.89 -10.62
N GLU A 213 -17.26 12.77 -11.53
CA GLU A 213 -18.19 13.59 -12.33
C GLU A 213 -19.13 12.70 -13.16
N HIS A 214 -18.60 11.63 -13.74
CA HIS A 214 -19.37 10.65 -14.50
C HIS A 214 -19.98 9.52 -13.64
N GLY A 215 -19.79 9.55 -12.32
CA GLY A 215 -20.33 8.55 -11.40
C GLY A 215 -19.83 7.13 -11.68
N VAL A 216 -18.62 6.98 -12.21
CA VAL A 216 -18.10 5.71 -12.72
C VAL A 216 -16.93 5.21 -11.86
N GLU A 217 -16.93 3.91 -11.58
CA GLU A 217 -15.80 3.24 -10.92
C GLU A 217 -14.60 3.15 -11.88
N ARG A 218 -13.37 3.10 -11.34
CA ARG A 218 -12.13 3.13 -12.11
C ARG A 218 -12.12 2.10 -13.24
N GLN A 219 -12.29 0.81 -12.96
CA GLN A 219 -12.24 -0.23 -14.00
C GLN A 219 -13.40 -0.14 -14.99
N HIS A 220 -14.59 0.24 -14.52
CA HIS A 220 -15.69 0.50 -15.45
C HIS A 220 -15.32 1.65 -16.40
N GLY A 221 -14.73 2.74 -15.89
CA GLY A 221 -14.16 3.80 -16.70
C GLY A 221 -13.13 3.29 -17.71
N LEU A 222 -12.23 2.39 -17.30
CA LEU A 222 -11.25 1.78 -18.22
C LEU A 222 -11.92 1.00 -19.35
N ARG A 223 -13.00 0.25 -19.06
CA ARG A 223 -13.76 -0.48 -20.09
C ARG A 223 -14.43 0.45 -21.10
N LEU A 224 -14.98 1.58 -20.65
CA LEU A 224 -15.68 2.55 -21.52
C LEU A 224 -14.79 3.16 -22.61
N VAL A 225 -13.47 3.20 -22.39
CA VAL A 225 -12.48 3.77 -23.32
C VAL A 225 -11.50 2.73 -23.88
N GLU A 226 -11.86 1.45 -23.79
CA GLU A 226 -11.04 0.35 -24.31
C GLU A 226 -10.92 0.43 -25.83
N GLY A 227 -9.70 0.15 -26.32
CA GLY A 227 -9.34 0.30 -27.73
C GLY A 227 -8.98 1.73 -28.15
N ARG A 228 -9.22 2.74 -27.28
CA ARG A 228 -8.84 4.14 -27.54
C ARG A 228 -7.76 4.66 -26.59
N PHE A 229 -7.96 4.51 -25.29
CA PHE A 229 -7.01 4.97 -24.25
C PHE A 229 -6.55 3.84 -23.33
N THR A 230 -7.25 2.71 -23.37
CA THR A 230 -6.97 1.56 -22.51
C THR A 230 -6.99 0.28 -23.34
N ARG A 231 -6.26 -0.73 -22.86
CA ARG A 231 -6.36 -2.09 -23.37
C ARG A 231 -6.10 -3.08 -22.25
N ARG A 232 -6.83 -4.20 -22.27
CA ARG A 232 -6.54 -5.34 -21.39
C ARG A 232 -5.32 -6.10 -21.88
N VAL A 233 -4.52 -6.56 -20.94
CA VAL A 233 -3.34 -7.42 -21.18
C VAL A 233 -3.40 -8.66 -20.31
N ALA A 234 -2.64 -9.69 -20.69
CA ALA A 234 -2.60 -10.94 -19.95
C ALA A 234 -2.12 -10.72 -18.50
N HIS A 235 -2.56 -11.58 -17.56
CA HIS A 235 -2.11 -11.50 -16.16
C HIS A 235 -0.58 -11.63 -16.03
N ALA A 236 0.02 -12.47 -16.89
CA ALA A 236 1.47 -12.66 -16.98
C ALA A 236 2.24 -11.37 -17.32
N SER A 237 1.58 -10.35 -17.89
CA SER A 237 2.20 -9.08 -18.22
C SER A 237 2.77 -8.36 -17.00
N VAL A 238 2.22 -8.53 -15.80
CA VAL A 238 2.79 -7.93 -14.58
C VAL A 238 4.19 -8.49 -14.31
N ARG A 239 4.34 -9.81 -14.39
CA ARG A 239 5.63 -10.48 -14.22
C ARG A 239 6.60 -10.08 -15.31
N GLN A 240 6.15 -10.15 -16.57
CA GLN A 240 6.95 -9.77 -17.72
C GLN A 240 7.49 -8.33 -17.56
N THR A 241 6.61 -7.38 -17.23
CA THR A 241 6.99 -5.98 -17.03
C THR A 241 8.05 -5.79 -15.94
N LEU A 242 7.90 -6.42 -14.77
CA LEU A 242 8.88 -6.25 -13.70
C LEU A 242 10.22 -6.93 -14.04
N MET A 243 10.19 -8.11 -14.68
CA MET A 243 11.41 -8.81 -15.09
C MET A 243 12.17 -8.06 -16.19
N GLU A 244 11.48 -7.54 -17.21
CA GLU A 244 12.09 -6.74 -18.27
C GLU A 244 12.62 -5.40 -17.75
N ALA A 245 11.85 -4.71 -16.90
CA ALA A 245 12.33 -3.47 -16.28
C ALA A 245 13.59 -3.70 -15.43
N ALA A 246 13.68 -4.82 -14.73
CA ALA A 246 14.87 -5.19 -13.97
C ALA A 246 16.06 -5.54 -14.88
N PHE A 247 15.82 -6.29 -15.95
CA PHE A 247 16.84 -6.68 -16.93
C PHE A 247 17.46 -5.46 -17.63
N ASP A 248 16.62 -4.54 -18.11
CA ASP A 248 17.06 -3.32 -18.81
C ASP A 248 17.47 -2.19 -17.86
N ASN A 249 17.34 -2.40 -16.54
CA ASN A 249 17.53 -1.37 -15.51
C ASN A 249 16.69 -0.11 -15.80
N THR A 250 15.48 -0.30 -16.35
CA THR A 250 14.51 0.77 -16.62
C THR A 250 13.94 1.24 -15.28
N PRO A 251 14.10 2.52 -14.91
CA PRO A 251 13.56 3.01 -13.66
C PRO A 251 12.04 3.13 -13.75
N ILE A 252 11.37 2.57 -12.75
CA ILE A 252 9.90 2.54 -12.65
C ILE A 252 9.42 3.37 -11.46
N MET A 253 8.12 3.61 -11.43
CA MET A 253 7.41 3.96 -10.21
C MET A 253 6.40 2.87 -9.88
N ALA A 254 6.35 2.45 -8.62
CA ALA A 254 5.38 1.47 -8.13
C ALA A 254 4.55 2.09 -7.00
N PHE A 255 3.24 2.22 -7.23
CA PHE A 255 2.28 2.81 -6.30
C PHE A 255 1.46 1.68 -5.68
N VAL A 256 1.49 1.59 -4.35
CA VAL A 256 0.66 0.65 -3.59
C VAL A 256 -0.07 1.41 -2.49
N GLY A 257 -1.38 1.25 -2.45
CA GLY A 257 -2.26 1.95 -1.52
C GLY A 257 -2.83 1.06 -0.41
N SER A 258 -3.15 1.68 0.71
CA SER A 258 -4.13 1.26 1.70
C SER A 258 -5.31 2.25 1.70
N SER A 259 -6.25 2.11 2.63
CA SER A 259 -7.37 3.06 2.78
C SER A 259 -6.92 4.50 3.05
N GLY A 260 -5.77 4.70 3.71
CA GLY A 260 -5.31 6.02 4.17
C GLY A 260 -3.89 6.41 3.75
N CYS A 261 -3.21 5.61 2.94
CA CYS A 261 -1.84 5.88 2.50
C CYS A 261 -1.58 5.30 1.10
N ILE A 262 -0.92 6.06 0.22
CA ILE A 262 -0.29 5.53 -0.99
C ILE A 262 1.21 5.67 -0.82
N GLN A 263 1.93 4.57 -0.95
CA GLN A 263 3.39 4.52 -0.91
C GLN A 263 3.95 4.30 -2.31
N ILE A 264 4.98 5.08 -2.63
CA ILE A 264 5.52 5.16 -3.98
C ILE A 264 7.01 4.78 -3.92
N HIS A 265 7.39 3.80 -4.73
CA HIS A 265 8.78 3.61 -5.09
C HIS A 265 9.05 4.37 -6.37
N SER A 266 10.21 5.01 -6.50
CA SER A 266 10.72 5.56 -7.76
C SER A 266 12.18 5.17 -7.93
N GLY A 267 12.52 4.46 -9.02
CA GLY A 267 13.88 4.01 -9.26
C GLY A 267 13.94 2.69 -10.04
N PRO A 268 15.15 2.21 -10.35
CA PRO A 268 15.34 0.89 -10.93
C PRO A 268 15.03 -0.19 -9.87
N ILE A 269 14.56 -1.32 -10.37
CA ILE A 269 14.49 -2.58 -9.62
C ILE A 269 15.52 -3.55 -10.17
N LYS A 270 15.99 -4.52 -9.37
CA LYS A 270 17.03 -5.45 -9.80
C LYS A 270 16.66 -6.91 -9.59
N ARG A 271 16.29 -7.27 -8.36
CA ARG A 271 16.07 -8.67 -7.97
C ARG A 271 14.59 -9.00 -7.96
N VAL A 272 14.09 -9.46 -9.11
CA VAL A 272 12.70 -9.92 -9.28
C VAL A 272 12.63 -11.44 -9.19
N GLU A 273 11.90 -11.95 -8.20
CA GLU A 273 11.84 -13.38 -7.91
C GLU A 273 10.38 -13.85 -7.73
N PRO A 274 9.87 -14.65 -8.69
CA PRO A 274 8.68 -15.46 -8.48
C PRO A 274 8.95 -16.52 -7.40
N LEU A 275 8.02 -16.68 -6.47
CA LEU A 275 8.09 -17.67 -5.40
C LEU A 275 6.72 -18.31 -5.21
N GLU A 276 6.67 -19.64 -5.24
CA GLU A 276 5.51 -20.40 -4.82
C GLU A 276 5.74 -20.91 -3.39
N MET A 277 4.85 -20.54 -2.47
CA MET A 277 4.94 -20.98 -1.07
C MET A 277 3.56 -21.30 -0.54
N ARG A 278 3.37 -22.54 -0.06
CA ARG A 278 2.10 -23.00 0.53
C ARG A 278 0.89 -22.77 -0.40
N GLY A 279 1.08 -23.01 -1.71
CA GLY A 279 0.04 -22.81 -2.73
C GLY A 279 -0.27 -21.35 -3.08
N GLN A 280 0.54 -20.40 -2.61
CA GLN A 280 0.43 -18.98 -2.93
C GLN A 280 1.50 -18.59 -3.94
N LEU A 281 1.11 -17.84 -4.97
CA LEU A 281 2.01 -17.36 -6.02
C LEU A 281 2.42 -15.92 -5.73
N TRP A 282 3.68 -15.70 -5.39
CA TRP A 282 4.24 -14.39 -5.09
C TRP A 282 5.20 -13.94 -6.17
N LEU A 283 5.07 -12.70 -6.61
CA LEU A 283 6.09 -11.99 -7.37
C LEU A 283 6.76 -10.98 -6.43
N ASN A 284 8.07 -11.15 -6.24
CA ASN A 284 8.82 -10.35 -5.29
C ASN A 284 9.83 -9.44 -5.99
N VAL A 285 9.93 -8.20 -5.53
CA VAL A 285 11.15 -7.38 -5.68
C VAL A 285 11.88 -7.44 -4.35
N LEU A 286 13.16 -7.82 -4.35
CA LEU A 286 13.97 -8.04 -3.14
C LEU A 286 15.26 -7.20 -3.17
N ASP A 287 15.11 -5.90 -3.35
CA ASP A 287 16.23 -4.97 -3.48
C ASP A 287 16.62 -4.35 -2.13
N PRO A 288 17.91 -3.97 -1.95
CA PRO A 288 18.31 -3.17 -0.81
C PRO A 288 17.49 -1.87 -0.72
N GLY A 289 16.70 -1.76 0.35
CA GLY A 289 15.89 -0.58 0.62
C GLY A 289 14.53 -0.53 -0.09
N PHE A 290 14.19 -1.50 -0.94
CA PHE A 290 12.84 -1.63 -1.52
C PHE A 290 12.45 -3.10 -1.69
N ASN A 291 11.36 -3.50 -1.03
CA ASN A 291 10.72 -4.78 -1.29
C ASN A 291 9.28 -4.59 -1.76
N LEU A 292 8.87 -5.43 -2.69
CA LEU A 292 7.49 -5.53 -3.15
C LEU A 292 7.10 -7.00 -3.09
N HIS A 293 5.94 -7.33 -2.51
CA HIS A 293 5.41 -8.68 -2.49
C HIS A 293 4.00 -8.65 -3.07
N LEU A 294 3.84 -9.10 -4.31
CA LEU A 294 2.57 -9.10 -5.04
C LEU A 294 2.04 -10.54 -5.17
N ARG A 295 0.77 -10.75 -4.85
CA ARG A 295 0.06 -12.03 -5.04
C ARG A 295 -0.41 -12.15 -6.48
N GLU A 296 0.34 -12.89 -7.30
CA GLU A 296 -0.02 -13.08 -8.72
C GLU A 296 -1.32 -13.86 -8.86
N ASP A 297 -1.58 -14.81 -7.96
CA ASP A 297 -2.81 -15.59 -7.88
C ASP A 297 -4.04 -14.77 -7.46
N HIS A 298 -3.87 -13.52 -7.04
CA HIS A 298 -4.98 -12.61 -6.78
C HIS A 298 -5.35 -11.74 -8.00
N ILE A 299 -4.54 -11.71 -9.06
CA ILE A 299 -4.76 -10.84 -10.22
C ILE A 299 -6.07 -11.24 -10.91
N GLY A 300 -6.98 -10.28 -11.04
CA GLY A 300 -8.23 -10.43 -11.79
C GLY A 300 -8.17 -9.75 -13.15
N ALA A 301 -7.58 -8.56 -13.24
CA ALA A 301 -7.44 -7.83 -14.49
C ALA A 301 -6.17 -6.98 -14.52
N VAL A 302 -5.60 -6.82 -15.71
CA VAL A 302 -4.44 -5.97 -15.95
C VAL A 302 -4.72 -5.09 -17.16
N TRP A 303 -4.45 -3.80 -17.00
CA TRP A 303 -4.73 -2.79 -18.01
C TRP A 303 -3.49 -1.96 -18.32
N VAL A 304 -3.23 -1.73 -19.60
CA VAL A 304 -2.40 -0.61 -20.03
C VAL A 304 -3.34 0.59 -20.23
N VAL A 305 -3.00 1.71 -19.60
CA VAL A 305 -3.86 2.91 -19.52
C VAL A 305 -3.05 4.14 -19.90
N GLU A 306 -3.48 4.83 -20.95
CA GLU A 306 -2.91 6.06 -21.47
C GLU A 306 -3.73 7.27 -21.02
N LYS A 307 -3.07 8.21 -20.34
CA LYS A 307 -3.71 9.44 -19.84
C LYS A 307 -3.02 10.65 -20.48
N PRO A 308 -3.74 11.49 -21.24
CA PRO A 308 -3.20 12.75 -21.73
C PRO A 308 -2.76 13.66 -20.58
N SER A 309 -1.69 14.41 -20.81
CA SER A 309 -1.22 15.45 -19.90
C SER A 309 -0.48 16.55 -20.67
N SER A 310 -0.22 17.68 -20.00
CA SER A 310 0.62 18.77 -20.55
C SER A 310 2.03 18.31 -20.94
N ASP A 311 2.52 17.24 -20.30
CA ASP A 311 3.86 16.69 -20.52
C ASP A 311 3.86 15.61 -21.63
N GLY A 312 2.74 15.42 -22.31
CA GLY A 312 2.49 14.30 -23.21
C GLY A 312 1.68 13.18 -22.54
N THR A 313 1.49 12.09 -23.28
CA THR A 313 0.77 10.92 -22.78
C THR A 313 1.56 10.23 -21.68
N ILE A 314 0.88 9.89 -20.58
CA ILE A 314 1.43 9.11 -19.48
C ILE A 314 0.75 7.73 -19.46
N THR A 315 1.56 6.69 -19.60
CA THR A 315 1.12 5.31 -19.72
C THR A 315 1.40 4.56 -18.43
N SER A 316 0.40 3.83 -17.93
CA SER A 316 0.51 3.02 -16.72
C SER A 316 0.07 1.59 -16.94
N LEU A 317 0.71 0.65 -16.24
CA LEU A 317 0.19 -0.69 -16.03
C LEU A 317 -0.60 -0.72 -14.72
N GLU A 318 -1.91 -0.95 -14.81
CA GLU A 318 -2.82 -0.97 -13.68
C GLU A 318 -3.26 -2.39 -13.38
N VAL A 319 -3.00 -2.86 -12.16
CA VAL A 319 -3.26 -4.24 -11.74
C VAL A 319 -4.41 -4.25 -10.75
N PHE A 320 -5.41 -5.07 -11.00
CA PHE A 320 -6.58 -5.21 -10.14
C PHE A 320 -6.76 -6.66 -9.71
N ASP A 321 -7.28 -6.85 -8.50
CA ASP A 321 -7.56 -8.18 -8.00
C ASP A 321 -8.89 -8.75 -8.54
N GLN A 322 -9.17 -10.01 -8.24
CA GLN A 322 -10.41 -10.70 -8.60
C GLN A 322 -11.70 -10.05 -8.07
N HIS A 323 -11.61 -9.19 -7.05
CA HIS A 323 -12.74 -8.41 -6.54
C HIS A 323 -12.88 -7.05 -7.24
N GLY A 324 -11.90 -6.72 -8.07
CA GLY A 324 -11.78 -5.50 -8.83
C GLY A 324 -11.17 -4.34 -8.05
N GLU A 325 -10.52 -4.62 -6.92
CA GLU A 325 -9.78 -3.61 -6.15
C GLU A 325 -8.40 -3.38 -6.76
N LEU A 326 -7.90 -2.14 -6.66
CA LEU A 326 -6.59 -1.78 -7.21
C LEU A 326 -5.46 -2.41 -6.36
N MET A 327 -4.66 -3.27 -6.98
CA MET A 327 -3.50 -3.92 -6.36
C MET A 327 -2.27 -3.02 -6.40
N ALA A 328 -1.91 -2.53 -7.58
CA ALA A 328 -0.75 -1.68 -7.80
C ALA A 328 -0.90 -0.90 -9.11
N LEU A 329 -0.21 0.24 -9.19
CA LEU A 329 0.01 0.96 -10.44
C LEU A 329 1.52 1.01 -10.70
N PHE A 330 1.91 0.73 -11.93
CA PHE A 330 3.29 0.88 -12.40
C PHE A 330 3.37 1.94 -13.49
N PHE A 331 4.43 2.75 -13.44
CA PHE A 331 4.76 3.78 -14.42
C PHE A 331 6.26 3.76 -14.72
N GLY A 332 6.68 4.38 -15.81
CA GLY A 332 8.08 4.77 -15.99
C GLY A 332 8.42 5.93 -15.06
N ALA A 333 9.60 5.90 -14.43
CA ALA A 333 10.05 7.00 -13.58
C ALA A 333 10.17 8.30 -14.37
N ARG A 334 9.55 9.37 -13.87
CA ARG A 334 9.61 10.69 -14.50
C ARG A 334 9.70 11.81 -13.46
N LYS A 335 10.22 12.95 -13.88
CA LYS A 335 10.12 14.20 -13.12
C LYS A 335 8.94 15.03 -13.67
N PRO A 336 8.31 15.88 -12.83
CA PRO A 336 7.30 16.83 -13.31
C PRO A 336 7.84 17.68 -14.47
N GLY A 337 7.03 17.91 -15.50
CA GLY A 337 7.43 18.68 -16.69
C GLY A 337 8.23 17.88 -17.72
N GLN A 338 8.41 16.56 -17.52
CA GLN A 338 9.10 15.68 -18.48
C GLN A 338 8.16 14.62 -19.02
N PRO A 339 8.28 14.27 -20.32
CA PRO A 339 7.54 13.16 -20.90
C PRO A 339 7.96 11.85 -20.26
N GLU A 340 7.11 10.82 -20.41
CA GLU A 340 7.45 9.49 -19.93
C GLU A 340 8.61 8.86 -20.68
N LEU A 341 9.26 7.90 -20.03
CA LEU A 341 10.41 7.20 -20.59
C LEU A 341 10.00 6.40 -21.83
N THR A 342 10.70 6.61 -22.94
CA THR A 342 10.50 5.82 -24.16
C THR A 342 10.73 4.32 -23.93
N ALA A 343 11.70 3.96 -23.08
CA ALA A 343 11.92 2.55 -22.69
C ALA A 343 10.70 1.94 -21.97
N TRP A 344 10.03 2.73 -21.12
CA TRP A 344 8.81 2.28 -20.44
C TRP A 344 7.66 2.06 -21.43
N ARG A 345 7.46 2.99 -22.37
CA ARG A 345 6.44 2.83 -23.43
C ARG A 345 6.67 1.59 -24.26
N HIS A 346 7.90 1.39 -24.74
CA HIS A 346 8.25 0.20 -25.52
C HIS A 346 8.03 -1.08 -24.74
N LEU A 347 8.40 -1.13 -23.47
CA LEU A 347 8.12 -2.30 -22.63
C LEU A 347 6.62 -2.62 -22.63
N LEU A 348 5.76 -1.62 -22.43
CA LEU A 348 4.31 -1.85 -22.42
C LEU A 348 3.77 -2.25 -23.80
N GLU A 349 4.22 -1.64 -24.90
CA GLU A 349 3.75 -1.91 -26.27
C GLU A 349 3.79 -3.40 -26.65
N HIS A 350 4.79 -4.15 -26.18
CA HIS A 350 4.98 -5.57 -26.51
C HIS A 350 4.17 -6.53 -25.62
N LEU A 351 3.44 -6.01 -24.62
CA LEU A 351 2.59 -6.84 -23.77
C LEU A 351 1.42 -7.41 -24.57
N THR A 352 1.26 -8.73 -24.50
CA THR A 352 0.20 -9.46 -25.18
C THR A 352 -1.18 -9.11 -24.63
N GLY A 353 -2.16 -8.98 -25.52
CA GLY A 353 -3.56 -8.85 -25.16
C GLY A 353 -4.10 -10.12 -24.47
N VAL A 354 -5.28 -10.02 -23.87
CA VAL A 354 -5.99 -11.19 -23.34
C VAL A 354 -6.44 -12.06 -24.52
N GLU A 355 -6.10 -13.35 -24.52
CA GLU A 355 -6.64 -14.29 -25.51
C GLU A 355 -8.17 -14.38 -25.36
N GLU A 356 -8.91 -14.25 -26.46
CA GLU A 356 -10.39 -14.21 -26.53
C GLU A 356 -11.12 -15.45 -25.97
N GLY A 357 -10.44 -16.41 -25.34
CA GLY A 357 -11.02 -17.63 -24.78
C GLY A 357 -10.88 -17.84 -23.27
N SER A 358 -10.32 -16.88 -22.52
CA SER A 358 -9.95 -17.09 -21.10
C SER A 358 -10.93 -16.50 -20.06
N LEU A 359 -12.07 -15.97 -20.50
CA LEU A 359 -13.18 -15.59 -19.62
C LEU A 359 -14.20 -16.73 -19.53
N SER A 360 -13.93 -17.74 -18.69
CA SER A 360 -14.92 -18.73 -18.27
C SER A 360 -14.96 -18.82 -16.75
#